data_AF-R0J584-F1
#
_entry.id   AF-R0J584-F1
#
_cell.length_a   1.000
_cell.length_b   1.000
_cell.length_c   1.000
_cell.angle_alpha   90.00
_cell.angle_beta   90.00
_cell.angle_gamma   90.00
#
_symmetry.space_group_name_H-M   'P 1'
#
loop_
_entity.id
_entity.type
_entity.pdbx_description
1 polymer ?
#
loop_
_entity_poly.entity_id
_entity_poly.type
_entity_poly.pdbx_seq_one_letter_code
_entity_poly.pdbx_strand_id
1 'polypeptide(L)'
;MAMQRSRIQVTWPEVGERFEATCMSSIPNRNGEDIGRGVVAFVVNPGLTRWGNSNGQHFEEYHEIEPSLVQLEPAPTQRKAPGGHVSIKREPENTSCNI
;
A
#
# COMPACT_ATOMS: atom_id res chain seq x y z
N MET A 1 2.04 38.17 -10.59
CA MET A 1 2.09 36.70 -10.78
C MET A 1 1.96 36.04 -9.43
N ALA A 2 1.08 35.04 -9.27
CA ALA A 2 0.97 34.31 -8.01
C ALA A 2 2.14 33.32 -7.91
N MET A 3 3.06 33.55 -6.96
CA MET A 3 4.14 32.61 -6.66
C MET A 3 3.52 31.41 -5.94
N GLN A 4 3.58 30.23 -6.55
CA GLN A 4 3.11 29.00 -5.91
C GLN A 4 4.01 28.72 -4.70
N ARG A 5 3.48 28.98 -3.49
CA ARG A 5 4.25 28.89 -2.25
C ARG A 5 4.55 27.45 -1.88
N SER A 6 3.66 26.50 -2.15
CA SER A 6 3.89 25.11 -1.78
C SER A 6 3.51 24.15 -2.91
N ARG A 7 4.08 22.94 -2.88
CA ARG A 7 3.67 21.85 -3.78
C ARG A 7 2.75 20.92 -3.01
N ILE A 8 1.51 20.80 -3.48
CA ILE A 8 0.55 19.82 -2.96
C ILE A 8 0.62 18.57 -3.82
N GLN A 9 0.65 17.41 -3.19
CA GLN A 9 0.66 16.11 -3.85
C GLN A 9 -0.44 15.23 -3.24
N VAL A 10 -1.11 14.48 -4.11
CA VAL A 10 -2.05 13.44 -3.70
C VAL A 10 -1.25 12.20 -3.32
N THR A 11 -1.53 11.62 -2.16
CA THR A 11 -0.92 10.38 -1.68
C THR A 11 -1.91 9.24 -1.75
N TRP A 12 -1.46 8.13 -2.33
CA TRP A 12 -2.24 6.91 -2.51
C TRP A 12 -1.47 5.74 -1.91
N PRO A 13 -1.95 5.12 -0.83
CA PRO A 13 -1.38 3.86 -0.38
C PRO A 13 -1.74 2.76 -1.39
N GLU A 14 -0.89 1.74 -1.47
CA GLU A 14 -1.13 0.60 -2.34
C GLU A 14 -2.17 -0.35 -1.74
N VAL A 15 -3.00 -0.96 -2.58
CA VAL A 15 -3.86 -2.06 -2.13
C VAL A 15 -2.99 -3.23 -1.73
N GLY A 16 -3.19 -3.76 -0.52
CA GLY A 16 -2.35 -4.77 0.11
C GLY A 16 -1.24 -4.19 1.00
N GLU A 17 -1.05 -2.86 0.99
CA GLU A 17 -0.10 -2.19 1.89
C GLU A 17 -0.55 -2.35 3.36
N ARG A 18 0.41 -2.40 4.28
CA ARG A 18 0.09 -2.46 5.71
C ARG A 18 -0.54 -1.15 6.15
N PHE A 19 -1.58 -1.26 6.97
CA PHE A 19 -2.18 -0.09 7.58
C PHE A 19 -1.22 0.55 8.60
N GLU A 20 -0.95 1.84 8.42
CA GLU A 20 -0.16 2.66 9.33
C GLU A 20 -1.01 3.81 9.86
N ALA A 21 -1.45 3.71 11.12
CA ALA A 21 -2.33 4.71 11.75
C ALA A 21 -1.70 6.11 11.88
N THR A 22 -0.39 6.24 11.64
CA THR A 22 0.33 7.51 11.63
C THR A 22 0.09 8.35 10.37
N CYS A 23 -0.29 7.73 9.25
CA CYS A 23 -0.49 8.40 7.96
C CYS A 23 -1.76 7.95 7.20
N MET A 24 -2.54 7.07 7.82
CA MET A 24 -3.79 6.53 7.29
C MET A 24 -4.88 6.55 8.34
N SER A 25 -6.12 6.73 7.90
CA SER A 25 -7.33 6.58 8.69
C SER A 25 -8.17 5.45 8.12
N SER A 26 -8.75 4.62 8.99
CA SER A 26 -9.57 3.48 8.57
C SER A 26 -11.05 3.72 8.78
N ILE A 27 -11.86 3.25 7.83
CA ILE A 27 -13.29 3.01 8.04
C ILE A 27 -13.53 1.54 8.40
N PRO A 28 -14.70 1.20 8.97
CA PRO A 28 -15.06 -0.20 9.20
C PRO A 28 -14.93 -1.07 7.95
N ASN A 29 -14.55 -2.33 8.16
CA ASN A 29 -14.43 -3.31 7.08
C ASN A 29 -15.81 -3.61 6.46
N ARG A 30 -15.85 -4.50 5.46
CA ARG A 30 -17.10 -4.82 4.74
C ARG A 30 -18.18 -5.44 5.63
N ASN A 31 -17.80 -5.98 6.79
CA ASN A 31 -18.70 -6.56 7.77
C ASN A 31 -19.16 -5.53 8.84
N GLY A 32 -18.72 -4.27 8.71
CA GLY A 32 -19.00 -3.22 9.70
C GLY A 32 -18.12 -3.30 10.95
N GLU A 33 -17.06 -4.12 10.94
CA GLU A 33 -16.15 -4.25 12.06
C GLU A 33 -15.02 -3.22 11.96
N ASP A 34 -14.72 -2.54 13.06
CA ASP A 34 -13.53 -1.71 13.17
C ASP A 34 -12.31 -2.60 13.45
N ILE A 35 -11.35 -2.59 12.53
CA ILE A 35 -10.14 -3.39 12.61
C ILE A 35 -8.93 -2.47 12.68
N GLY A 36 -8.40 -2.25 13.88
CA GLY A 36 -7.23 -1.38 14.09
C GLY A 36 -5.90 -1.89 13.53
N ARG A 37 -5.90 -2.99 12.77
CA ARG A 37 -4.73 -3.54 12.07
C ARG A 37 -5.17 -4.37 10.87
N GLY A 38 -4.37 -4.34 9.81
CA GLY A 38 -4.66 -5.10 8.60
C GLY A 38 -3.84 -4.62 7.42
N VAL A 39 -4.35 -4.93 6.23
CA VAL A 39 -3.85 -4.38 4.98
C VAL A 39 -4.95 -3.55 4.31
N VAL A 40 -4.55 -2.60 3.47
CA VAL A 40 -5.46 -1.77 2.69
C VAL A 40 -6.19 -2.66 1.69
N ALA A 41 -7.49 -2.84 1.87
CA ALA A 41 -8.34 -3.54 0.90
C ALA A 41 -8.82 -2.59 -0.21
N PHE A 42 -9.06 -1.33 0.16
CA PHE A 42 -9.55 -0.30 -0.75
C PHE A 42 -9.19 1.09 -0.24
N VAL A 43 -8.82 2.00 -1.15
CA VAL A 43 -8.61 3.41 -0.82
C VAL A 43 -9.91 4.17 -1.07
N VAL A 44 -10.55 4.62 0.01
CA VAL A 44 -11.82 5.36 -0.05
C VAL A 44 -11.56 6.77 -0.53
N ASN A 45 -10.65 7.48 0.13
CA ASN A 45 -10.16 8.79 -0.27
C ASN A 45 -8.63 8.81 -0.20
N PRO A 46 -7.97 9.40 -1.20
CA PRO A 46 -6.54 9.61 -1.10
C PRO A 46 -6.19 10.64 -0.03
N GLY A 47 -4.96 10.58 0.43
CA GLY A 47 -4.38 11.59 1.31
C GLY A 47 -3.91 12.81 0.53
N LEU A 48 -3.58 13.85 1.29
CA LEU A 48 -2.98 15.07 0.78
C LEU A 48 -1.71 15.39 1.56
N THR A 49 -0.63 15.61 0.81
CA THR A 49 0.66 15.97 1.37
C THR A 49 1.10 17.32 0.81
N ARG A 50 1.57 18.20 1.70
CA ARG A 50 2.26 19.44 1.35
C ARG A 50 3.75 19.22 1.40
N TRP A 51 4.45 19.63 0.36
CA TRP A 51 5.89 19.80 0.38
C TRP A 51 6.25 21.26 0.64
N GLY A 52 7.24 21.47 1.48
CA GLY A 52 7.64 22.79 1.94
C GLY A 52 6.82 23.30 3.12
N ASN A 53 7.43 24.25 3.81
CA ASN A 53 6.80 24.96 4.93
C ASN A 53 5.77 26.00 4.42
N SER A 54 5.08 26.65 5.36
CA SER A 54 4.07 27.68 5.06
C SER A 54 4.60 28.91 4.33
N ASN A 55 5.91 29.15 4.38
CA ASN A 55 6.57 30.26 3.70
C ASN A 55 7.03 29.89 2.28
N GLY A 56 6.87 28.63 1.89
CA GLY A 56 7.28 28.14 0.59
C GLY A 56 8.77 27.91 0.44
N GLN A 57 9.39 27.45 1.52
CA GLN A 57 10.78 27.04 1.60
C GLN A 57 10.82 25.56 2.00
N HIS A 58 11.99 24.93 1.87
CA HIS A 58 12.24 23.55 2.32
C HIS A 58 11.38 22.47 1.62
N PHE A 59 11.40 22.44 0.29
CA PHE A 59 10.61 21.49 -0.50
C PHE A 59 11.02 20.01 -0.34
N GLU A 60 12.12 19.75 0.34
CA GLU A 60 12.56 18.44 0.83
C GLU A 60 11.73 17.92 2.02
N GLU A 61 11.11 18.83 2.79
CA GLU A 61 10.23 18.48 3.89
C GLU A 61 8.81 18.23 3.36
N TYR A 62 8.16 17.20 3.91
CA TYR A 62 6.75 16.93 3.65
C TYR A 62 5.94 16.98 4.94
N HIS A 63 4.70 17.41 4.80
CA HIS A 63 3.72 17.47 5.87
C HIS A 63 2.42 16.86 5.38
N GLU A 64 1.89 15.93 6.16
CA GLU A 64 0.55 15.42 5.92
C GLU A 64 -0.47 16.53 6.23
N ILE A 65 -1.31 16.83 5.25
CA ILE A 65 -2.46 17.73 5.43
C ILE A 65 -3.67 16.89 5.81
N GLU A 66 -3.91 15.82 5.04
CA GLU A 66 -5.01 14.89 5.27
C GLU A 66 -4.48 13.45 5.12
N PRO A 67 -4.72 12.55 6.09
CA PRO A 67 -4.41 11.14 5.96
C PRO A 67 -5.25 10.50 4.85
N SER A 68 -4.73 9.42 4.26
CA SER A 68 -5.54 8.62 3.33
C SER A 68 -6.64 7.89 4.10
N LEU A 69 -7.88 7.93 3.60
CA LEU A 69 -8.99 7.16 4.15
C LEU A 69 -9.07 5.81 3.46
N VAL A 70 -8.89 4.73 4.20
CA VAL A 70 -8.82 3.36 3.67
C VAL A 70 -9.86 2.47 4.32
N GLN A 71 -10.30 1.47 3.57
CA GLN A 71 -10.99 0.31 4.12
C GLN A 71 -9.98 -0.82 4.26
N LEU A 72 -9.99 -1.47 5.41
CA LEU A 72 -9.04 -2.53 5.73
C LEU A 72 -9.65 -3.91 5.52
N GLU A 73 -8.77 -4.89 5.32
CA GLU A 73 -9.06 -6.30 5.55
C GLU A 73 -8.06 -6.90 6.54
N PRO A 74 -8.44 -7.95 7.29
CA PRO A 74 -7.51 -8.64 8.17
C PRO A 74 -6.29 -9.11 7.37
N ALA A 75 -5.10 -8.75 7.83
CA ALA A 75 -3.89 -9.21 7.19
C ALA A 75 -3.91 -10.75 7.15
N PRO A 76 -3.60 -11.38 6.00
CA PRO A 76 -3.44 -12.82 5.96
C PRO A 76 -2.36 -13.15 6.98
N THR A 77 -2.74 -13.87 8.04
CA THR A 77 -1.73 -14.51 8.88
C THR A 77 -0.89 -15.32 7.90
N GLN A 78 0.42 -15.09 7.88
CA GLN A 78 1.31 -16.07 7.29
C GLN A 78 1.15 -17.33 8.16
N ARG A 79 0.11 -18.11 7.89
CA ARG A 79 0.10 -19.53 8.19
C ARG A 79 1.29 -20.03 7.42
N LYS A 80 2.40 -20.26 8.13
CA LYS A 80 3.54 -21.04 7.70
C LYS A 80 2.95 -22.17 6.85
N ALA A 81 3.19 -22.14 5.53
CA ALA A 81 2.70 -23.19 4.66
C ALA A 81 3.12 -24.52 5.30
N PRO A 82 2.21 -25.49 5.53
CA PRO A 82 2.66 -26.83 5.85
C PRO A 82 3.48 -27.27 4.65
N GLY A 83 4.77 -27.48 4.88
CA GLY A 83 5.74 -27.85 3.85
C GLY A 83 5.25 -29.09 3.10
N GLY A 84 4.71 -28.87 1.91
CA GLY A 84 4.49 -29.88 0.89
C GLY A 84 5.44 -29.58 -0.25
N HIS A 85 6.67 -30.07 -0.13
CA HIS A 85 7.65 -30.05 -1.20
C HIS A 85 7.17 -31.04 -2.29
N VAL A 86 6.33 -30.59 -3.21
CA VAL A 86 6.04 -31.36 -4.42
C VAL A 86 7.20 -31.11 -5.38
N SER A 87 8.23 -31.94 -5.27
CA SER A 87 9.28 -32.05 -6.28
C SER A 87 8.67 -32.68 -7.52
N ILE A 88 8.26 -31.87 -8.50
CA ILE A 88 7.99 -32.36 -9.84
C ILE A 88 9.34 -32.72 -10.45
N LYS A 89 9.72 -34.00 -10.39
CA LYS A 89 10.76 -34.56 -11.26
C LYS A 89 10.27 -34.40 -12.69
N ARG A 90 10.85 -33.47 -13.44
CA ARG A 90 10.83 -33.53 -14.90
C ARG A 90 12.01 -34.41 -15.32
N GLU A 91 11.72 -35.60 -15.83
CA GLU A 91 12.69 -36.36 -16.61
C GLU A 91 13.06 -35.58 -17.87
N PRO A 92 14.33 -35.59 -18.31
CA PRO A 92 14.70 -35.03 -19.60
C PRO A 92 14.34 -36.04 -20.69
N GLU A 93 13.22 -35.80 -21.37
CA GLU A 93 12.90 -36.48 -22.62
C GLU A 93 13.79 -35.93 -23.75
N ASN A 94 14.87 -36.67 -23.94
CA ASN A 94 15.84 -36.59 -25.01
C ASN A 94 15.13 -36.93 -26.33
N THR A 95 14.89 -35.94 -27.21
CA THR A 95 14.61 -36.24 -28.62
C THR A 95 15.40 -35.30 -29.52
N SER A 96 16.37 -35.90 -30.21
CA SER A 96 17.15 -35.31 -31.29
C SER A 96 16.25 -34.82 -32.42
N CYS A 97 16.55 -33.63 -32.95
CA CYS A 97 16.20 -33.28 -34.32
C CYS A 97 17.50 -32.97 -35.07
N ASN A 98 18.01 -33.97 -35.80
CA ASN A 98 18.67 -33.80 -37.08
C ASN A 98 17.54 -34.02 -38.12
N ILE A 99 17.38 -33.24 -39.19
CA ILE A 99 18.29 -32.92 -40.30
C ILE A 99 17.91 -31.54 -40.84
#